data_AF-A0A256WCW3-F1
#
_entry.id   AF-A0A256WCW3-F1
#
_cell.length_a   1.000
_cell.length_b   1.000
_cell.length_c   1.000
_cell.angle_alpha   90.00
_cell.angle_beta   90.00
_cell.angle_gamma   90.00
#
_symmetry.space_group_name_H-M   'P 1'
#
loop_
_entity.id
_entity.type
_entity.pdbx_description
1 polymer ?
#
loop_
_entity_poly.entity_id
_entity_poly.type
_entity_poly.pdbx_seq_one_letter_code
_entity_poly.pdbx_strand_id
1 'polypeptide(L)'
;MDEWIVNPHQRHPIHPTGTQFFKTLSKLENPTTNQIKQYRKLRRKMIIPKIMGKLQMQSSKYINLLNNTPANKTWQTGYHDHIVRNDSEFMRIKYYIRNNPKNWKEDTFF
;
A
#
# COMPACT_ATOMS: atom_id res chain seq x y z
N MET A 1 15.91 20.99 1.25
CA MET A 1 16.73 20.54 0.12
C MET A 1 17.73 19.59 0.72
N ASP A 2 17.70 18.31 0.37
CA ASP A 2 18.76 17.36 0.70
C ASP A 2 18.93 16.43 -0.50
N GLU A 3 19.94 16.74 -1.31
CA GLU A 3 20.39 15.92 -2.43
C GLU A 3 21.20 14.74 -1.88
N TRP A 4 20.89 13.51 -2.31
CA TRP A 4 21.66 12.32 -1.95
C TRP A 4 22.46 11.82 -3.15
N ILE A 5 23.78 12.03 -3.11
CA ILE A 5 24.75 11.33 -3.95
C ILE A 5 25.01 9.97 -3.29
N VAL A 6 24.70 8.87 -3.99
CA VAL A 6 24.96 7.50 -3.50
C VAL A 6 26.39 7.10 -3.82
N ASN A 7 27.23 6.98 -2.80
CA ASN A 7 28.57 6.37 -2.86
C ASN A 7 28.46 4.83 -2.67
N PRO A 8 29.00 4.00 -3.56
CA PRO A 8 28.81 2.54 -3.53
C PRO A 8 29.60 1.78 -2.44
N HIS A 9 30.42 2.44 -1.61
CA HIS A 9 31.34 1.73 -0.70
C HIS A 9 31.07 1.83 0.82
N GLN A 10 29.95 2.39 1.27
CA GLN A 10 29.59 2.37 2.70
C GLN A 10 28.33 1.53 2.97
N ARG A 11 28.52 0.30 3.49
CA ARG A 11 27.43 -0.46 4.12
C ARG A 11 27.12 0.14 5.49
N HIS A 12 26.12 1.02 5.55
CA HIS A 12 25.37 1.19 6.78
C HIS A 12 24.37 0.03 6.91
N PRO A 13 24.13 -0.51 8.13
CA PRO A 13 23.01 -1.42 8.35
C PRO A 13 21.72 -0.63 8.15
N ILE A 14 21.17 -0.72 6.94
CA ILE A 14 19.81 -0.32 6.68
C ILE A 14 18.96 -1.29 7.51
N HIS A 15 18.23 -0.79 8.51
CA HIS A 15 17.02 -1.45 8.97
C HIS A 15 15.89 -0.91 8.09
N PRO A 16 15.66 -1.44 6.87
CA PRO A 16 14.55 -0.98 6.07
C PRO A 16 13.28 -1.35 6.83
N THR A 17 12.51 -0.32 7.20
CA THR A 17 11.10 -0.54 7.52
C THR A 17 10.47 -1.28 6.34
N GLY A 18 9.54 -2.21 6.60
CA GLY A 18 9.04 -3.13 5.58
C GLY A 18 8.53 -2.44 4.29
N THR A 19 8.11 -1.19 4.40
CA THR A 19 7.68 -0.33 3.29
C THR A 19 8.81 -0.01 2.31
N GLN A 20 10.03 0.24 2.78
CA GLN A 20 11.17 0.53 1.89
C GLN A 20 11.60 -0.70 1.10
N PHE A 21 11.53 -1.87 1.72
CA PHE A 21 11.87 -3.14 1.07
C PHE A 21 10.89 -3.52 -0.06
N PHE A 22 9.60 -3.18 0.09
CA PHE A 22 8.59 -3.35 -0.96
C PHE A 22 8.95 -2.55 -2.22
N LYS A 23 9.29 -1.27 -2.06
CA LYS A 23 9.69 -0.39 -3.16
C LYS A 23 10.97 -0.85 -3.86
N THR A 24 11.87 -1.52 -3.15
CA THR A 24 13.12 -2.06 -3.73
C THR A 24 12.85 -3.32 -4.55
N LEU A 25 12.05 -4.25 -4.04
CA LEU A 25 11.78 -5.51 -4.77
C LEU A 25 10.88 -5.34 -5.98
N SER A 26 9.93 -4.40 -5.94
CA SER A 26 9.10 -4.09 -7.11
C SER A 26 9.90 -3.49 -8.28
N LYS A 27 11.13 -3.02 -8.01
CA LYS A 27 12.05 -2.46 -9.01
C LYS A 27 13.09 -3.46 -9.54
N LEU A 28 13.17 -4.66 -8.95
CA LEU A 28 14.05 -5.70 -9.50
C LEU A 28 13.31 -6.40 -10.64
N GLU A 29 13.80 -6.28 -11.87
CA GLU A 29 13.17 -6.90 -13.04
C GLU A 29 13.06 -8.42 -12.92
N ASN A 30 13.95 -9.08 -12.15
CA ASN A 30 13.89 -10.52 -11.85
C ASN A 30 14.49 -10.85 -10.47
N PRO A 31 13.70 -10.79 -9.37
CA PRO A 31 14.19 -11.11 -8.04
C PRO A 31 14.48 -12.62 -7.90
N THR A 32 15.62 -12.96 -7.30
CA THR A 32 15.99 -14.35 -7.01
C THR A 32 15.01 -15.00 -6.02
N THR A 33 14.92 -16.34 -6.05
CA THR A 33 14.09 -17.13 -5.13
C THR A 33 14.34 -16.80 -3.66
N ASN A 34 15.59 -16.52 -3.28
CA ASN A 34 15.96 -16.16 -1.91
C ASN A 34 15.44 -14.78 -1.52
N GLN A 35 15.52 -13.79 -2.42
CA GLN A 35 14.95 -12.46 -2.20
C GLN A 35 13.43 -12.51 -2.03
N ILE A 36 12.73 -13.34 -2.84
CA ILE A 36 11.29 -13.57 -2.70
C ILE A 36 10.95 -14.22 -1.35
N LYS A 37 11.72 -15.24 -0.91
CA LYS A 37 11.53 -15.88 0.40
C LYS A 37 11.73 -14.89 1.55
N GLN A 38 12.76 -14.06 1.48
CA GLN A 38 13.05 -13.03 2.48
C GLN A 38 11.93 -11.98 2.54
N TYR A 39 11.42 -11.54 1.39
CA TYR A 39 10.26 -10.65 1.31
C TYR A 39 9.04 -11.22 1.99
N ARG A 40 8.67 -12.48 1.67
CA ARG A 40 7.52 -13.14 2.29
C ARG A 40 7.68 -13.20 3.81
N LYS A 41 8.90 -13.41 4.33
CA LYS A 41 9.19 -13.37 5.77
C LYS A 41 9.01 -11.97 6.36
N LEU A 42 9.48 -10.92 5.69
CA LEU A 42 9.31 -9.52 6.12
C LEU A 42 7.85 -9.05 6.05
N ARG A 43 7.13 -9.37 4.96
CA ARG A 43 5.71 -9.04 4.79
C ARG A 43 4.85 -9.61 5.92
N ARG A 44 5.16 -10.80 6.42
CA ARG A 44 4.48 -11.38 7.59
C ARG A 44 4.67 -10.57 8.87
N LYS A 45 5.64 -9.65 8.95
CA LYS A 45 5.84 -8.75 10.09
C LYS A 45 5.16 -7.39 9.89
N MET A 46 4.69 -7.06 8.69
CA MET A 46 4.07 -5.77 8.41
C MET A 46 2.59 -5.76 8.83
N ILE A 47 2.19 -4.81 9.67
CA ILE A 47 0.85 -4.75 10.25
C ILE A 47 -0.17 -4.15 9.26
N ILE A 48 0.14 -2.99 8.66
CA ILE A 48 -0.79 -2.30 7.74
C ILE A 48 -1.22 -3.18 6.55
N PRO A 49 -0.31 -3.82 5.78
CA PRO A 49 -0.72 -4.68 4.67
C PRO A 49 -1.54 -5.90 5.11
N LYS A 50 -1.33 -6.41 6.32
CA LYS A 50 -2.12 -7.52 6.88
C LYS A 50 -3.54 -7.10 7.19
N ILE A 51 -3.70 -5.96 7.86
CA ILE A 51 -5.02 -5.41 8.19
C ILE A 51 -5.79 -5.12 6.91
N MET A 52 -5.16 -4.43 5.95
CA MET A 52 -5.78 -4.09 4.67
C MET A 52 -6.15 -5.35 3.86
N GLY A 53 -5.25 -6.34 3.79
CA GLY A 53 -5.53 -7.59 3.09
C GLY A 53 -6.70 -8.37 3.71
N LYS A 54 -6.81 -8.40 5.05
CA LYS A 54 -7.94 -9.03 5.74
C LYS A 54 -9.24 -8.27 5.48
N LEU A 55 -9.22 -6.95 5.55
CA LEU A 55 -10.38 -6.09 5.28
C LEU A 55 -10.92 -6.30 3.86
N GLN A 56 -10.05 -6.20 2.84
CA GLN A 56 -10.44 -6.36 1.44
C GLN A 56 -11.02 -7.77 1.18
N MET A 57 -10.39 -8.81 1.73
CA MET A 57 -10.87 -10.19 1.60
C MET A 57 -12.26 -10.38 2.22
N GLN A 58 -12.46 -9.95 3.47
CA GLN A 58 -13.73 -10.18 4.18
C GLN A 58 -14.87 -9.36 3.57
N SER A 59 -14.63 -8.09 3.25
CA SER A 59 -15.61 -7.24 2.58
C SER A 59 -15.99 -7.77 1.19
N SER A 60 -15.03 -8.20 0.37
CA SER A 60 -15.33 -8.80 -0.95
C SER A 60 -16.19 -10.04 -0.82
N LYS A 61 -15.87 -10.92 0.15
CA LYS A 61 -16.66 -12.13 0.40
C LYS A 61 -18.12 -11.79 0.73
N TYR A 62 -18.33 -10.80 1.61
CA TYR A 62 -19.67 -10.39 2.03
C TYR A 62 -20.45 -9.73 0.88
N ILE A 63 -19.82 -8.80 0.15
CA ILE A 63 -20.44 -8.13 -1.01
C ILE A 63 -20.80 -9.14 -2.10
N ASN A 64 -19.89 -10.06 -2.43
CA ASN A 64 -20.14 -11.06 -3.46
C ASN A 64 -21.25 -12.04 -3.06
N LEU A 65 -21.38 -12.37 -1.77
CA LEU A 65 -22.48 -13.17 -1.26
C LEU A 65 -23.82 -12.43 -1.36
N LEU A 66 -23.87 -11.16 -0.96
CA LEU A 66 -25.08 -10.33 -1.06
C LEU A 66 -25.54 -10.11 -2.50
N ASN A 67 -24.59 -9.96 -3.42
CA ASN A 67 -24.88 -9.66 -4.82
C ASN A 67 -25.03 -10.92 -5.69
N ASN A 68 -24.89 -12.13 -5.14
CA ASN A 68 -24.84 -13.40 -5.89
C ASN A 68 -23.79 -13.37 -7.04
N THR A 69 -22.68 -12.69 -6.82
CA THR A 69 -21.58 -12.57 -7.79
C THR A 69 -20.30 -13.19 -7.25
N PRO A 70 -20.24 -14.53 -7.08
CA PRO A 70 -19.02 -15.18 -6.66
C PRO A 70 -17.89 -14.89 -7.66
N ALA A 71 -16.67 -14.71 -7.15
CA ALA A 71 -15.46 -14.40 -7.91
C ALA A 71 -15.37 -13.01 -8.58
N ASN A 72 -16.37 -12.12 -8.45
CA ASN A 72 -16.21 -10.75 -8.93
C ASN A 72 -15.22 -9.96 -8.09
N LYS A 73 -14.37 -9.17 -8.77
CA LYS A 73 -13.38 -8.31 -8.14
C LYS A 73 -14.05 -7.04 -7.62
N THR A 74 -14.12 -6.89 -6.30
CA THR A 74 -14.79 -5.75 -5.66
C THR A 74 -13.86 -4.54 -5.44
N TRP A 75 -12.56 -4.76 -5.28
CA TRP A 75 -11.58 -3.70 -4.98
C TRP A 75 -10.67 -3.42 -6.17
N GLN A 76 -10.27 -2.17 -6.37
CA GLN A 76 -9.11 -1.82 -7.20
C GLN A 76 -7.82 -2.44 -6.63
N THR A 77 -6.81 -2.65 -7.48
CA THR A 77 -5.55 -3.28 -7.06
C THR A 77 -4.74 -2.34 -6.16
N GLY A 78 -4.40 -2.79 -4.95
CA GLY A 78 -3.54 -2.05 -4.02
C GLY A 78 -4.31 -1.16 -3.06
N TYR A 79 -3.59 -0.24 -2.42
CA TYR A 79 -4.15 0.80 -1.55
C TYR A 79 -3.17 1.98 -1.48
N HIS A 80 -3.68 3.17 -1.24
CA HIS A 80 -2.86 4.36 -1.00
C HIS A 80 -2.65 4.55 0.50
N ASP A 81 -1.40 4.64 0.94
CA ASP A 81 -1.03 4.98 2.31
C ASP A 81 -0.26 6.29 2.38
N HIS A 82 -0.60 7.12 3.37
CA HIS A 82 0.04 8.40 3.60
C HIS A 82 0.15 8.64 5.11
N ILE A 83 1.35 9.04 5.57
CA ILE A 83 1.59 9.35 6.98
C ILE A 83 1.32 10.83 7.18
N VAL A 84 0.34 11.15 8.02
CA VAL A 84 -0.01 12.52 8.38
C VAL A 84 0.96 13.09 9.39
N ARG A 85 1.67 14.15 9.02
CA ARG A 85 2.80 14.69 9.80
C ARG A 85 2.49 15.99 10.53
N ASN A 86 1.40 16.66 10.20
CA ASN A 86 0.99 17.92 10.84
C ASN A 86 -0.52 18.17 10.71
N ASP A 87 -1.02 19.14 11.48
CA ASP A 87 -2.45 19.44 11.55
C ASP A 87 -3.02 19.99 10.24
N SER A 88 -2.23 20.76 9.49
CA SER A 88 -2.68 21.30 8.20
C SER A 88 -2.96 20.17 7.20
N GLU A 89 -2.10 19.16 7.18
CA GLU A 89 -2.25 17.97 6.36
C GLU A 89 -3.45 17.12 6.80
N PHE A 90 -3.62 16.96 8.12
CA PHE A 90 -4.79 16.30 8.70
C PHE A 90 -6.10 16.97 8.27
N MET A 91 -6.18 18.30 8.37
CA MET A 91 -7.37 19.05 7.98
C MET A 91 -7.68 18.89 6.50
N ARG A 92 -6.66 18.91 5.63
CA ARG A 92 -6.81 18.69 4.19
C ARG A 92 -7.35 17.28 3.90
N ILE A 93 -6.78 16.24 4.49
CA ILE A 93 -7.22 14.85 4.27
C ILE A 93 -8.61 14.62 4.82
N LYS A 94 -8.93 15.16 6.00
CA LYS A 94 -10.27 15.11 6.58
C LYS A 94 -11.31 15.78 5.67
N TYR A 95 -10.98 16.96 5.14
CA TYR A 95 -11.84 17.66 4.19
C TYR A 95 -12.02 16.84 2.90
N TYR A 96 -10.95 16.26 2.37
CA TYR A 96 -11.01 15.39 1.19
C TYR A 96 -11.95 14.20 1.42
N ILE A 97 -11.77 13.44 2.51
CA ILE A 97 -12.60 12.26 2.82
C ILE A 97 -14.09 12.65 2.93
N ARG A 98 -14.40 13.77 3.58
CA ARG A 98 -15.78 14.23 3.77
C ARG A 98 -16.46 14.61 2.45
N ASN A 99 -15.72 15.22 1.53
CA ASN A 99 -16.28 15.77 0.31
C ASN A 99 -16.19 14.83 -0.90
N ASN A 100 -15.29 13.84 -0.87
CA ASN A 100 -15.09 12.90 -1.99
C ASN A 100 -16.37 12.21 -2.49
N PRO A 101 -17.30 11.75 -1.62
CA PRO A 101 -18.53 11.10 -2.10
C PRO A 101 -19.38 11.95 -3.05
N LYS A 102 -19.29 13.29 -2.93
CA LYS A 102 -20.01 14.21 -3.82
C LYS A 102 -19.41 14.25 -5.22
N ASN A 103 -18.11 13.93 -5.33
CA ASN A 103 -17.35 14.03 -6.57
C ASN A 103 -17.30 12.68 -7.33
N TRP A 104 -17.82 11.59 -6.76
CA TRP A 104 -17.76 10.25 -7.38
C TRP A 104 -18.43 10.17 -8.75
N LYS A 105 -19.47 10.96 -9.02
CA LYS A 105 -20.15 10.95 -10.33
C LYS A 105 -19.28 11.52 -11.45
N GLU A 106 -18.31 12.35 -11.10
CA GLU A 106 -17.41 13.05 -12.01
C GLU A 106 -16.01 12.39 -12.04
N ASP A 107 -15.81 11.32 -11.27
CA ASP A 107 -14.52 10.64 -11.17
C ASP A 107 -14.25 9.78 -12.42
N THR A 108 -13.18 10.10 -13.13
CA THR A 108 -12.76 9.43 -14.36
C THR A 108 -11.59 8.47 -14.16
N PHE A 109 -11.11 8.28 -12.93
CA PHE A 109 -10.00 7.37 -12.63
C PHE A 109 -10.53 5.98 -12.24
N PHE A 110 -10.66 5.08 -13.24
CA PHE A 110 -11.09 3.68 -13.08
C PHE A 110 -10.05 2.68 -13.57
#